data_AF-A0A9D4FWY7-F1
#
_entry.id   AF-A0A9D4FWY7-F1
#
_cell.length_a   1.000
_cell.length_b   1.000
_cell.length_c   1.000
_cell.angle_alpha   90.00
_cell.angle_beta   90.00
_cell.angle_gamma   90.00
#
_symmetry.space_group_name_H-M   'P 1'
#
loop_
_entity.id
_entity.type
_entity.pdbx_description
1 polymer ?
#
loop_
_entity_poly.entity_id
_entity_poly.type
_entity_poly.pdbx_seq_one_letter_code
_entity_poly.pdbx_strand_id
1 'polypeptide(L)' 'MDQPIPDHLKDLYEKSVDGKSKEEQRTVAALLCKCGEAFSKNEWDVGLTNIAEHSIDTGDAKPIKQRP' A
#
# COMPACT_ATOMS: atom_id res chain seq x y z
N MET A 1 21.31 14.70 -0.86
CA MET A 1 21.87 13.36 -1.10
C MET A 1 20.76 12.56 -1.77
N ASP A 2 21.01 11.99 -2.94
CA ASP A 2 20.06 11.04 -3.54
C ASP A 2 20.05 9.80 -2.64
N GLN A 3 18.93 9.58 -1.94
CA GLN A 3 18.76 8.38 -1.11
C GLN A 3 18.46 7.20 -2.04
N PRO A 4 19.13 6.05 -1.85
CA PRO A 4 18.85 4.87 -2.66
C PRO A 4 17.41 4.39 -2.43
N ILE A 5 16.72 4.03 -3.53
CA ILE A 5 15.37 3.46 -3.48
C ILE A 5 15.42 2.12 -2.72
N PRO A 6 14.57 1.91 -1.71
CA PRO A 6 14.45 0.62 -1.02
C PRO A 6 14.14 -0.54 -1.98
N ASP A 7 14.68 -1.72 -1.70
CA ASP A 7 14.59 -2.87 -2.61
C ASP A 7 13.14 -3.25 -2.95
N HIS A 8 12.22 -3.21 -1.98
CA HIS A 8 10.80 -3.52 -2.19
C HIS A 8 10.05 -2.47 -3.02
N LEU A 9 10.66 -1.30 -3.29
CA LEU A 9 10.06 -0.21 -4.06
C LEU A 9 10.69 -0.02 -5.43
N LYS A 10 11.73 -0.79 -5.79
CA LYS A 10 12.42 -0.64 -7.09
C LYS A 10 11.49 -0.86 -8.28
N ASP A 11 10.73 -1.95 -8.26
CA ASP A 11 9.76 -2.25 -9.32
C ASP A 11 8.68 -1.16 -9.46
N LEU A 12 8.17 -0.68 -8.32
CA LEU A 12 7.20 0.42 -8.30
C LEU A 12 7.82 1.73 -8.83
N TYR A 13 9.07 2.02 -8.45
CA TYR A 13 9.80 3.19 -8.94
C TYR A 13 9.98 3.13 -10.45
N GLU A 14 10.51 2.03 -11.00
CA GLU A 14 10.76 1.83 -12.44
C GLU A 14 9.48 2.04 -13.27
N LYS A 15 8.35 1.48 -12.81
CA LYS A 15 7.04 1.67 -13.46
C LYS A 15 6.53 3.10 -13.34
N SER A 16 6.79 3.77 -12.23
CA SER A 16 6.30 5.13 -11.96
C SER A 16 7.09 6.21 -12.71
N VAL A 17 8.32 5.92 -13.12
CA VAL A 17 9.20 6.85 -13.83
C VAL A 17 9.21 6.71 -15.34
N ASP A 18 8.53 5.70 -15.88
CA ASP A 18 8.43 5.51 -17.32
C ASP A 18 7.82 6.76 -17.99
N GLY A 19 8.50 7.29 -19.02
CA GLY A 19 8.11 8.51 -19.72
C GLY A 19 8.26 9.83 -18.94
N LYS A 20 8.89 9.85 -17.76
CA LYS A 20 9.04 11.07 -16.93
C LYS A 20 10.36 11.82 -17.10
N SER A 21 10.35 13.13 -16.86
CA SER A 21 11.55 13.98 -16.82
C SER A 21 12.46 13.62 -15.64
N LYS A 22 13.75 14.00 -15.70
CA LYS A 22 14.69 13.79 -14.59
C LYS A 22 14.27 14.48 -13.29
N GLU A 23 13.63 15.65 -13.35
CA GLU A 23 13.11 16.32 -12.14
C GLU A 23 11.94 15.55 -11.53
N GLU A 24 11.03 15.04 -12.36
CA GLU A 24 9.91 14.23 -11.89
C GLU A 24 10.40 12.92 -11.28
N GLN A 25 11.39 12.27 -11.90
CA GLN A 25 12.01 11.05 -11.37
C GLN A 25 12.59 11.25 -9.97
N ARG A 26 13.25 12.38 -9.73
CA ARG A 26 13.75 12.75 -8.40
C ARG A 26 12.62 12.98 -7.40
N THR A 27 11.53 13.59 -7.86
CA THR A 27 10.35 13.84 -7.02
C THR A 27 9.66 12.54 -6.61
N VAL A 28 9.51 11.61 -7.56
CA VAL A 28 8.99 10.26 -7.30
C VAL A 28 9.90 9.51 -6.33
N ALA A 29 11.22 9.54 -6.55
CA ALA A 29 12.19 8.91 -5.64
C ALA A 29 12.07 9.44 -4.20
N ALA A 30 12.02 10.76 -4.04
CA ALA A 30 11.87 11.39 -2.73
C ALA A 30 10.55 11.01 -2.03
N LEU A 31 9.45 10.93 -2.79
CA LEU A 31 8.15 10.53 -2.26
C LEU A 31 8.14 9.07 -1.80
N LEU A 32 8.68 8.16 -2.63
CA LEU A 32 8.75 6.73 -2.31
C LEU A 32 9.64 6.48 -1.08
N CYS A 33 10.79 7.17 -0.98
CA CYS A 33 11.64 7.08 0.21
C CYS A 33 10.95 7.62 1.47
N LYS A 34 10.25 8.76 1.36
CA LYS A 34 9.52 9.38 2.48
C LYS A 34 8.37 8.49 2.99
N CYS A 35 7.67 7.82 2.08
CA CYS A 35 6.53 6.97 2.39
C CYS A 35 6.89 5.48 2.43
N GLY A 36 8.18 5.13 2.46
CA GLY A 36 8.63 3.77 2.15
C GLY A 36 8.13 2.68 3.11
N GLU A 37 7.85 3.05 4.36
CA GLU A 37 7.30 2.14 5.37
C GLU A 37 5.79 1.88 5.22
N ALA A 38 5.07 2.72 4.48
CA ALA A 38 3.64 2.55 4.25
C ALA A 38 3.33 1.55 3.12
N PHE A 39 4.33 1.22 2.30
CA PHE A 39 4.19 0.26 1.23
C PHE A 39 4.53 -1.16 1.71
N SER A 40 3.75 -2.11 1.22
CA SER A 40 4.01 -3.53 1.39
C SER A 40 5.39 -3.91 0.85
N LYS A 41 6.17 -4.59 1.68
CA LYS A 41 7.42 -5.29 1.37
C LYS A 41 7.16 -6.69 0.81
N ASN A 42 6.08 -7.36 1.24
CA ASN A 42 5.66 -8.68 0.75
C ASN A 42 4.20 -8.98 1.11
N GLU A 43 3.66 -10.07 0.57
CA GLU A 43 2.26 -10.49 0.76
C GLU A 43 1.82 -10.66 2.23
N TRP A 44 2.76 -10.79 3.17
CA TRP A 44 2.47 -11.03 4.60
C TRP A 44 2.33 -9.76 5.44
N ASP A 45 2.64 -8.58 4.91
CA ASP A 45 2.50 -7.30 5.63
C ASP A 45 1.22 -6.52 5.31
N VAL A 46 0.40 -7.05 4.40
CA VAL A 46 -0.92 -6.52 4.09
C VAL A 46 -1.96 -7.28 4.92
N GLY A 47 -2.74 -6.53 5.70
CA GLY A 47 -3.60 -7.02 6.79
C GLY A 47 -4.80 -7.90 6.43
N LEU A 48 -4.84 -8.56 5.27
CA LEU A 48 -5.80 -9.64 5.03
C LEU A 48 -5.23 -10.94 5.59
N THR A 49 -5.27 -11.04 6.92
CA THR A 49 -4.81 -12.23 7.64
C THR A 49 -6.01 -12.93 8.26
N ASN A 50 -6.05 -14.27 8.18
CA ASN A 50 -6.99 -15.07 8.96
C ASN A 50 -6.54 -15.21 10.44
N ILE A 51 -5.54 -14.43 10.87
CA ILE A 51 -4.95 -14.49 12.22
C ILE A 51 -5.89 -13.86 13.24
N ALA A 52 -6.65 -12.83 12.85
CA ALA A 52 -7.59 -12.13 13.70
C ALA A 52 -8.93 -11.94 12.98
N GLU A 53 -9.74 -13.00 12.95
CA GLU A 53 -11.13 -12.92 12.53
C GLU A 53 -11.96 -12.33 13.68
N HIS A 54 -12.46 -11.10 13.52
CA HIS A 54 -13.39 -10.51 14.49
C HIS A 54 -14.80 -11.04 14.22
N SER A 55 -15.30 -11.89 15.11
CA SER A 55 -16.72 -12.20 15.14
C SER A 55 -17.48 -10.97 15.64
N ILE A 56 -18.40 -10.46 14.83
CA ILE A 56 -19.39 -9.48 15.29
C ILE A 56 -20.53 -10.30 15.89
N ASP A 57 -20.70 -10.22 17.21
CA ASP A 57 -21.86 -10.82 17.86
C ASP A 57 -23.11 -10.00 17.51
N THR A 58 -23.83 -10.46 16.49
CA THR A 58 -25.11 -9.88 16.11
C THR A 58 -26.27 -10.38 16.97
N GLY A 59 -26.04 -11.31 17.90
CA GLY A 59 -27.08 -12.03 18.62
C GLY A 59 -28.18 -12.51 17.68
N ASP A 60 -29.44 -12.22 18.03
CA ASP A 60 -30.62 -12.55 17.22
C ASP A 60 -31.03 -11.42 16.23
N ALA A 61 -30.20 -10.41 16.04
CA ALA A 61 -30.52 -9.29 15.15
C ALA A 61 -30.61 -9.76 13.69
N LYS A 62 -31.79 -9.59 13.09
CA LYS A 62 -32.02 -9.95 11.69
C LYS A 62 -31.33 -8.95 10.75
N PRO A 63 -30.70 -9.41 9.65
CA PRO A 63 -30.13 -8.51 8.65
C PRO A 63 -31.15 -7.50 8.13
N ILE A 64 -30.76 -6.23 8.06
CA ILE A 64 -31.61 -5.17 7.51
C ILE A 64 -31.30 -5.02 6.02
N LYS A 65 -32.29 -5.28 5.17
CA LYS A 65 -32.19 -5.02 3.73
C LYS A 65 -32.57 -3.56 3.44
N GLN A 66 -31.59 -2.71 3.13
CA GLN A 66 -31.86 -1.37 2.59
C GLN A 66 -32.34 -1.48 1.13
N ARG A 67 -33.36 -0.69 0.77
CA ARG A 67 -33.81 -0.55 -0.63
C ARG A 67 -32.93 0.50 -1.34
N PRO A 68 -32.68 0.36 -2.65
CA PRO A 68 -31.91 1.34 -3.43
C PRO A 68 -32.53 2.74 -3.41
#